data_AF-A0A3C0NVT4-F1
#
_entry.id   AF-A0A3C0NVT4-F1
#
_cell.length_a   1.000
_cell.length_b   1.000
_cell.length_c   1.000
_cell.angle_alpha   90.00
_cell.angle_beta   90.00
_cell.angle_gamma   90.00
#
_symmetry.space_group_name_H-M   'P 1'
#
loop_
_entity.id
_entity.type
_entity.pdbx_description
1 polymer ?
#
loop_
_entity_poly.entity_id
_entity_poly.type
_entity_poly.pdbx_seq_one_letter_code
_entity_poly.pdbx_strand_id
1 'polypeptide(L)'
;VAERPKKVPSTLHLINLTKKRLEHLLLNVINEPDLETKCLEVVKTVNDACMISADVAHASILLSRDGGSYPVSHSVDAAIVSILIARALKKSSDEIVAIAAAALTMNVSMIKLQEKLQHQQTELTELERKLINNHSQEGVNMLKNAGVDNKDWLSFVLLHHENEDGSGYPNGIRGDAIPQS
;
A
#
# COMPACT_ATOMS: atom_id res chain seq x y z
N VAL A 1 22.32 17.33 -33.46
CA VAL A 1 22.61 16.31 -32.43
C VAL A 1 21.35 15.47 -32.30
N ALA A 2 21.39 14.19 -32.66
CA ALA A 2 20.22 13.33 -32.51
C ALA A 2 19.89 13.19 -31.01
N GLU A 3 18.65 13.51 -30.61
CA GLU A 3 18.18 13.26 -29.26
C GLU A 3 18.33 11.77 -28.95
N ARG A 4 19.07 11.44 -27.88
CA ARG A 4 19.10 10.05 -27.40
C ARG A 4 17.68 9.66 -27.02
N PRO A 5 17.16 8.51 -27.48
CA PRO A 5 15.83 8.06 -27.10
C PRO A 5 15.74 8.00 -25.58
N LYS A 6 14.72 8.64 -24.99
CA LYS A 6 14.45 8.56 -23.56
C LYS A 6 14.35 7.08 -23.17
N LYS A 7 15.29 6.60 -22.37
CA LYS A 7 15.34 5.21 -21.92
C LYS A 7 14.08 4.93 -21.10
N VAL A 8 13.21 4.04 -21.58
CA VAL A 8 12.07 3.56 -20.80
C VAL A 8 12.63 2.96 -19.50
N PRO A 9 12.19 3.43 -18.32
CA PRO A 9 12.67 2.88 -17.06
C PRO A 9 12.30 1.39 -16.95
N SER A 10 13.21 0.58 -16.42
CA SER A 10 12.90 -0.84 -16.18
C SER A 10 11.87 -1.00 -15.06
N THR A 11 11.13 -2.10 -15.05
CA THR A 11 10.20 -2.45 -13.95
C THR A 11 10.86 -2.33 -12.58
N LEU A 12 12.08 -2.88 -12.41
CA LEU A 12 12.81 -2.79 -11.15
C LEU A 12 13.17 -1.35 -10.75
N HIS A 13 13.51 -0.50 -11.73
CA HIS A 13 13.77 0.92 -11.45
C HIS A 13 12.51 1.62 -10.93
N LEU A 14 11.35 1.35 -11.52
CA LEU A 14 10.09 1.93 -11.07
C LEU A 14 9.67 1.42 -9.69
N ILE A 15 9.91 0.15 -9.37
CA ILE A 15 9.63 -0.41 -8.03
C ILE A 15 10.53 0.25 -6.98
N ASN A 16 11.82 0.40 -7.26
CA ASN A 16 12.74 1.10 -6.34
C ASN A 16 12.37 2.58 -6.18
N LEU A 17 11.93 3.24 -7.26
CA LEU A 17 11.43 4.60 -7.20
C LEU A 17 10.14 4.71 -6.36
N THR A 18 9.24 3.72 -6.50
CA THR A 18 8.02 3.59 -5.69
C THR A 18 8.37 3.49 -4.22
N LYS A 19 9.26 2.55 -3.83
CA LYS A 19 9.71 2.38 -2.44
C LYS A 19 10.27 3.68 -1.87
N LYS A 20 11.17 4.35 -2.59
CA LYS A 20 11.78 5.61 -2.14
C LYS A 20 10.77 6.74 -1.95
N ARG A 21 9.84 6.92 -2.90
CA ARG A 21 8.80 7.96 -2.81
C ARG A 21 7.82 7.65 -1.69
N LEU A 22 7.40 6.40 -1.57
CA LEU A 22 6.47 5.95 -0.54
C LEU A 22 7.07 6.15 0.86
N GLU A 23 8.34 5.80 1.07
CA GLU A 23 9.02 6.01 2.36
C GLU A 23 8.98 7.47 2.80
N HIS A 24 9.23 8.39 1.88
CA HIS A 24 9.13 9.83 2.17
C HIS A 24 7.71 10.22 2.59
N LEU A 25 6.68 9.76 1.86
CA LEU A 25 5.29 10.10 2.16
C LEU A 25 4.84 9.51 3.51
N LEU A 26 5.06 8.21 3.73
CA LEU A 26 4.60 7.52 4.93
C LEU A 26 5.21 8.09 6.22
N LEU A 27 6.45 8.60 6.15
CA LEU A 27 7.11 9.23 7.30
C LEU A 27 6.65 10.67 7.56
N ASN A 28 5.98 11.32 6.59
CA ASN A 28 5.61 12.74 6.65
C ASN A 28 4.11 13.01 6.49
N VAL A 29 3.25 11.99 6.46
CA VAL A 29 1.78 12.08 6.19
C VAL A 29 1.08 13.27 6.82
N ILE A 30 1.34 13.56 8.11
CA ILE A 30 0.66 14.64 8.84
C ILE A 30 1.03 16.04 8.31
N ASN A 31 2.22 16.19 7.74
CA ASN A 31 2.76 17.47 7.28
C ASN A 31 2.88 17.54 5.75
N GLU A 32 2.39 16.53 5.03
CA GLU A 32 2.56 16.43 3.58
C GLU A 32 1.42 17.16 2.86
N PRO A 33 1.66 18.33 2.24
CA PRO A 33 0.64 18.98 1.44
C PRO A 33 0.33 18.12 0.21
N ASP A 34 -0.94 18.09 -0.19
CA ASP A 34 -1.41 17.33 -1.37
C ASP A 34 -1.05 15.84 -1.31
N LEU A 35 -1.15 15.23 -0.12
CA LEU A 35 -0.81 13.82 0.11
C LEU A 35 -1.51 12.90 -0.90
N GLU A 36 -2.82 13.11 -1.14
CA GLU A 36 -3.59 12.32 -2.09
C GLU A 36 -2.95 12.33 -3.49
N THR A 37 -2.70 13.50 -4.06
CA THR A 37 -2.04 13.65 -5.37
C THR A 37 -0.70 12.92 -5.42
N LYS A 38 0.13 13.08 -4.38
CA LYS A 38 1.45 12.44 -4.31
C LYS A 38 1.35 10.92 -4.19
N CYS A 39 0.39 10.41 -3.42
CA CYS A 39 0.09 8.98 -3.36
C CYS A 39 -0.37 8.46 -4.73
N LEU A 40 -1.21 9.20 -5.45
CA LEU A 40 -1.65 8.81 -6.81
C LEU A 40 -0.50 8.79 -7.83
N GLU A 41 0.52 9.65 -7.68
CA GLU A 41 1.75 9.56 -8.48
C GLU A 41 2.57 8.29 -8.17
N VAL A 42 2.62 7.88 -6.90
CA VAL A 42 3.25 6.62 -6.48
C VAL A 42 2.46 5.43 -7.02
N VAL A 43 1.12 5.44 -6.92
CA VAL A 43 0.22 4.44 -7.51
C VAL A 43 0.48 4.30 -9.00
N LYS A 44 0.56 5.42 -9.73
CA LYS A 44 0.88 5.41 -11.16
C LYS A 44 2.22 4.73 -11.42
N THR A 45 3.24 5.03 -10.61
CA THR A 45 4.59 4.48 -10.77
C THR A 45 4.62 2.96 -10.61
N VAL A 46 3.95 2.42 -9.57
CA VAL A 46 3.90 0.96 -9.34
C VAL A 46 3.00 0.25 -10.36
N ASN A 47 1.89 0.88 -10.77
CA ASN A 47 1.02 0.33 -11.82
C ASN A 47 1.76 0.27 -13.16
N ASP A 48 2.48 1.33 -13.55
CA ASP A 48 3.33 1.35 -14.74
C ASP A 48 4.39 0.22 -14.68
N ALA A 49 4.98 -0.05 -13.51
CA ALA A 49 5.93 -1.15 -13.33
C ALA A 49 5.30 -2.52 -13.62
N CYS A 50 4.10 -2.76 -13.09
CA CYS A 50 3.32 -3.98 -13.32
C CYS A 50 2.92 -4.13 -14.80
N MET A 51 2.63 -3.02 -15.47
CA MET A 51 2.28 -2.99 -16.89
C MET A 51 3.46 -3.27 -17.82
N ILE A 52 4.66 -2.82 -17.46
CA ILE A 52 5.87 -3.10 -18.23
C ILE A 52 6.22 -4.59 -18.17
N SER A 53 6.15 -5.19 -16.98
CA SER A 53 6.35 -6.63 -16.81
C SER A 53 5.78 -7.12 -15.49
N ALA A 54 4.65 -7.82 -15.56
CA ALA A 54 4.01 -8.44 -14.41
C ALA A 54 4.93 -9.49 -13.75
N ASP A 55 5.64 -10.29 -14.54
CA ASP A 55 6.56 -11.32 -14.04
C ASP A 55 7.71 -10.72 -13.25
N VAL A 56 8.33 -9.65 -13.76
CA VAL A 56 9.42 -8.96 -13.04
C VAL A 56 8.90 -8.26 -11.79
N ALA A 57 7.71 -7.63 -11.86
CA ALA A 57 7.11 -7.00 -10.70
C ALA A 57 6.82 -8.02 -9.59
N HIS A 58 6.22 -9.16 -9.94
CA HIS A 58 5.95 -10.25 -9.00
C HIS A 58 7.25 -10.86 -8.45
N ALA A 59 8.23 -11.15 -9.31
CA ALA A 59 9.52 -11.70 -8.89
C ALA A 59 10.31 -10.75 -7.96
N SER A 60 10.12 -9.43 -8.10
CA SER A 60 10.80 -8.44 -7.27
C SER A 60 10.48 -8.57 -5.76
N ILE A 61 9.29 -9.07 -5.42
CA ILE A 61 8.87 -9.30 -4.03
C ILE A 61 9.83 -10.29 -3.34
N LEU A 62 10.31 -11.29 -4.08
CA LEU A 62 11.22 -12.32 -3.56
C LEU A 62 12.68 -11.94 -3.72
N LEU A 63 13.03 -11.31 -4.84
CA LEU A 63 14.41 -11.12 -5.30
C LEU A 63 14.99 -9.74 -4.99
N SER A 64 14.16 -8.75 -4.67
CA SER A 64 14.58 -7.35 -4.45
C SER A 64 14.23 -6.90 -3.04
N ARG A 65 14.86 -7.58 -2.07
CA ARG A 65 14.71 -7.30 -0.63
C ARG A 65 15.46 -6.06 -0.17
N ASP A 66 16.41 -5.57 -0.98
CA ASP A 66 17.16 -4.36 -0.70
C ASP A 66 16.42 -3.13 -1.25
N GLY A 67 16.33 -2.05 -0.48
CA GLY A 67 15.85 -0.75 -1.00
C GLY A 67 14.78 0.00 -0.21
N GLY A 68 14.52 -0.36 1.05
CA GLY A 68 13.65 0.41 1.95
C GLY A 68 13.43 -0.30 3.28
N SER A 69 12.87 0.40 4.26
CA SER A 69 12.40 -0.21 5.51
C SER A 69 11.36 -1.31 5.26
N TYR A 70 11.23 -2.26 6.19
CA TYR A 70 10.25 -3.35 6.07
C TYR A 70 8.81 -2.87 5.80
N PRO A 71 8.24 -1.88 6.53
CA PRO A 71 6.87 -1.42 6.29
C PRO A 71 6.66 -0.87 4.87
N VAL A 72 7.67 -0.21 4.30
CA VAL A 72 7.61 0.34 2.95
C VAL A 72 7.62 -0.80 1.93
N SER A 73 8.55 -1.74 2.07
CA SER A 73 8.63 -2.90 1.16
C SER A 73 7.35 -3.71 1.20
N HIS A 74 6.83 -4.01 2.39
CA HIS A 74 5.56 -4.71 2.57
C HIS A 74 4.39 -4.01 1.86
N SER A 75 4.29 -2.68 2.00
CA SER A 75 3.21 -1.90 1.36
C SER A 75 3.33 -1.90 -0.17
N VAL A 76 4.54 -1.82 -0.72
CA VAL A 76 4.77 -1.90 -2.17
C VAL A 76 4.48 -3.31 -2.69
N ASP A 77 4.91 -4.35 -1.98
CA ASP A 77 4.68 -5.75 -2.36
C ASP A 77 3.18 -6.08 -2.34
N ALA A 78 2.45 -5.63 -1.31
CA ALA A 78 1.00 -5.74 -1.24
C ALA A 78 0.31 -5.02 -2.40
N ALA A 79 0.78 -3.82 -2.78
CA ALA A 79 0.24 -3.08 -3.91
C ALA A 79 0.48 -3.80 -5.25
N ILE A 80 1.68 -4.37 -5.47
CA ILE A 80 1.99 -5.16 -6.67
C ILE A 80 1.01 -6.34 -6.79
N VAL A 81 0.88 -7.14 -5.73
CA VAL A 81 -0.02 -8.31 -5.73
C VAL A 81 -1.46 -7.87 -5.99
N SER A 82 -1.92 -6.81 -5.30
CA SER A 82 -3.29 -6.33 -5.43
C SER A 82 -3.60 -5.81 -6.83
N ILE A 83 -2.68 -5.07 -7.46
CA ILE A 83 -2.83 -4.61 -8.85
C ILE A 83 -2.92 -5.80 -9.81
N LEU A 84 -2.04 -6.78 -9.67
CA LEU A 84 -2.02 -7.95 -10.56
C LEU A 84 -3.33 -8.77 -10.43
N ILE A 85 -3.84 -8.96 -9.22
CA ILE A 85 -5.12 -9.63 -8.96
C ILE A 85 -6.29 -8.83 -9.52
N ALA A 86 -6.38 -7.53 -9.21
CA ALA A 86 -7.46 -6.67 -9.69
C ALA A 86 -7.55 -6.66 -11.23
N ARG A 87 -6.40 -6.68 -11.91
CA ARG A 87 -6.33 -6.81 -13.37
C ARG A 87 -6.81 -8.18 -13.87
N ALA A 88 -6.43 -9.26 -13.20
CA ALA A 88 -6.92 -10.60 -13.55
C ALA A 88 -8.45 -10.71 -13.39
N LEU A 89 -9.01 -10.01 -12.40
CA LEU A 89 -10.45 -9.85 -12.17
C LEU A 89 -11.12 -8.83 -13.09
N LYS A 90 -10.37 -8.19 -14.00
CA LYS A 90 -10.86 -7.18 -14.97
C LYS A 90 -11.51 -5.96 -14.31
N LYS A 91 -11.02 -5.56 -13.14
CA LYS A 91 -11.38 -4.30 -12.49
C LYS A 91 -11.06 -3.11 -13.39
N SER A 92 -11.84 -2.05 -13.26
CA SER A 92 -11.65 -0.79 -13.98
C SER A 92 -10.35 -0.08 -13.54
N SER A 93 -9.91 0.90 -14.33
CA SER A 93 -8.72 1.69 -13.99
C SER A 93 -8.89 2.42 -12.67
N ASP A 94 -10.08 2.94 -12.38
CA ASP A 94 -10.35 3.71 -11.16
C ASP A 94 -10.36 2.79 -9.93
N GLU A 95 -10.93 1.59 -10.05
CA GLU A 95 -10.87 0.56 -9.01
C GLU A 95 -9.41 0.16 -8.71
N ILE A 96 -8.61 -0.11 -9.74
CA ILE A 96 -7.18 -0.47 -9.57
C ILE A 96 -6.42 0.65 -8.85
N VAL A 97 -6.72 1.92 -9.16
CA VAL A 97 -6.10 3.07 -8.49
C VAL A 97 -6.46 3.10 -7.02
N ALA A 98 -7.74 2.93 -6.66
CA ALA A 98 -8.19 2.92 -5.26
C ALA A 98 -7.59 1.74 -4.47
N ILE A 99 -7.54 0.54 -5.06
CA ILE A 99 -6.92 -0.66 -4.47
C ILE A 99 -5.44 -0.44 -4.22
N ALA A 100 -4.71 0.07 -5.23
CA ALA A 100 -3.29 0.31 -5.12
C ALA A 100 -2.99 1.38 -4.06
N ALA A 101 -3.76 2.46 -4.03
CA ALA A 101 -3.61 3.52 -3.03
C ALA A 101 -3.83 2.99 -1.61
N ALA A 102 -4.85 2.14 -1.42
CA ALA A 102 -5.12 1.48 -0.16
C ALA A 102 -3.98 0.56 0.27
N ALA A 103 -3.51 -0.33 -0.61
CA ALA A 103 -2.42 -1.25 -0.30
C ALA A 103 -1.12 -0.52 0.08
N LEU A 104 -0.82 0.61 -0.57
CA LEU A 104 0.35 1.42 -0.27
C LEU A 104 0.27 2.14 1.09
N THR A 105 -0.93 2.34 1.64
CA THR A 105 -1.14 3.21 2.81
C THR A 105 -1.89 2.56 3.97
N MET A 106 -2.33 1.30 3.83
CA MET A 106 -3.15 0.61 4.84
C MET A 106 -2.53 0.57 6.23
N ASN A 107 -1.19 0.58 6.32
CA ASN A 107 -0.43 0.52 7.57
C ASN A 107 0.18 1.86 8.01
N VAL A 108 -0.23 2.99 7.42
CA VAL A 108 0.37 4.32 7.64
C VAL A 108 0.44 4.75 9.11
N SER A 109 -0.52 4.33 9.93
CA SER A 109 -0.57 4.65 11.36
C SER A 109 0.39 3.82 12.22
N MET A 110 0.92 2.71 11.70
CA MET A 110 1.74 1.76 12.44
C MET A 110 3.14 1.55 11.87
N ILE A 111 3.62 2.39 10.96
CA ILE A 111 4.95 2.26 10.29
C ILE A 111 6.09 2.04 11.28
N LYS A 112 6.18 2.87 12.33
CA LYS A 112 7.22 2.74 13.37
C LYS A 112 7.07 1.45 14.19
N LEU A 113 5.83 1.02 14.42
CA LEU A 113 5.55 -0.22 15.14
C LEU A 113 5.93 -1.43 14.28
N GLN A 114 5.59 -1.44 12.99
CA GLN A 114 5.98 -2.52 12.07
C GLN A 114 7.50 -2.69 12.00
N GLU A 115 8.25 -1.58 11.91
CA GLU A 115 9.72 -1.64 11.92
C GLU A 115 10.26 -2.25 13.22
N LYS A 116 9.70 -1.86 14.38
CA LYS A 116 10.06 -2.48 15.66
C LYS A 116 9.73 -3.97 15.68
N LEU A 117 8.51 -4.34 15.26
CA LEU A 117 8.02 -5.72 15.29
C LEU A 117 8.81 -6.64 14.37
N GLN A 118 9.31 -6.13 13.24
CA GLN A 118 10.16 -6.89 12.32
C GLN A 118 11.43 -7.44 12.98
N HIS A 119 11.95 -6.76 14.00
CA HIS A 119 13.15 -7.17 14.75
C HIS A 119 12.84 -7.78 16.12
N GLN A 120 11.56 -7.86 16.49
CA GLN A 120 11.12 -8.35 17.79
C GLN A 120 11.14 -9.88 17.82
N GLN A 121 11.78 -10.44 18.86
CA GLN A 121 11.80 -11.89 19.12
C GLN A 121 10.90 -12.30 20.31
N THR A 122 10.32 -11.33 21.00
CA THR A 122 9.40 -11.55 22.12
C THR A 122 7.96 -11.55 21.66
N GLU A 123 7.07 -12.15 22.45
CA GLU A 123 5.63 -12.04 22.22
C GLU A 123 5.15 -10.57 22.22
N LEU A 124 4.03 -10.33 21.53
CA LEU A 124 3.39 -9.02 21.52
C LEU A 124 2.90 -8.67 22.92
N THR A 125 3.27 -7.47 23.37
CA THR A 125 2.64 -6.87 24.55
C THR A 125 1.18 -6.52 24.26
N GLU A 126 0.37 -6.41 25.32
CA GLU A 126 -1.04 -6.00 25.19
C GLU A 126 -1.19 -4.63 24.51
N LEU A 127 -0.25 -3.71 24.74
CA LEU A 127 -0.23 -2.42 24.07
C LEU A 127 0.04 -2.55 22.57
N GLU A 128 1.02 -3.36 22.17
CA GLU A 128 1.33 -3.61 20.76
C GLU A 128 0.15 -4.27 20.06
N ARG A 129 -0.48 -5.26 20.69
CA ARG A 129 -1.68 -5.91 20.17
C ARG A 129 -2.81 -4.91 19.97
N LYS A 130 -3.03 -3.99 20.92
CA LYS A 130 -4.03 -2.93 20.80
C LYS A 130 -3.70 -1.96 19.66
N LEU A 131 -2.44 -1.56 19.50
CA LEU A 131 -2.01 -0.68 18.41
C LEU A 131 -2.18 -1.36 17.05
N ILE A 132 -1.86 -2.65 16.95
CA ILE A 132 -2.16 -3.45 15.76
C ILE A 132 -3.66 -3.48 15.53
N ASN A 133 -4.50 -3.84 16.50
CA ASN A 133 -5.94 -3.93 16.20
C ASN A 133 -6.59 -2.60 15.78
N ASN A 134 -6.01 -1.47 16.20
CA ASN A 134 -6.54 -0.14 15.91
C ASN A 134 -5.94 0.53 14.65
N HIS A 135 -4.88 -0.02 14.06
CA HIS A 135 -4.12 0.70 13.03
C HIS A 135 -4.96 1.04 11.79
N SER A 136 -5.90 0.19 11.37
CA SER A 136 -6.72 0.45 10.19
C SER A 136 -7.58 1.70 10.38
N GLN A 137 -8.25 1.81 11.53
CA GLN A 137 -9.07 2.98 11.88
C GLN A 137 -8.22 4.24 12.06
N GLU A 138 -7.08 4.14 12.75
CA GLU A 138 -6.15 5.28 12.88
C GLU A 138 -5.55 5.69 11.52
N GLY A 139 -5.30 4.73 10.64
CA GLY A 139 -4.82 4.96 9.28
C GLY A 139 -5.83 5.77 8.47
N VAL A 140 -7.11 5.38 8.50
CA VAL A 140 -8.19 6.17 7.88
C VAL A 140 -8.24 7.59 8.45
N ASN A 141 -8.13 7.76 9.76
CA ASN A 141 -8.16 9.07 10.40
C ASN A 141 -6.99 9.94 9.93
N MET A 142 -5.78 9.37 9.86
CA MET A 142 -4.59 10.07 9.37
C MET A 142 -4.73 10.50 7.91
N LEU A 143 -5.20 9.60 7.04
CA LEU A 143 -5.37 9.89 5.61
C LEU A 143 -6.43 10.98 5.38
N LYS A 144 -7.58 10.91 6.08
CA LYS A 144 -8.62 11.95 6.03
C LYS A 144 -8.10 13.30 6.50
N ASN A 145 -7.37 13.33 7.60
CA ASN A 145 -6.79 14.57 8.14
C ASN A 145 -5.74 15.18 7.18
N ALA A 146 -5.09 14.33 6.37
CA ALA A 146 -4.15 14.75 5.33
C ALA A 146 -4.82 15.07 3.97
N GLY A 147 -6.15 15.10 3.92
CA GLY A 147 -6.91 15.55 2.76
C GLY A 147 -7.30 14.47 1.74
N VAL A 148 -7.11 13.18 2.06
CA VAL A 148 -7.61 12.09 1.21
C VAL A 148 -9.13 11.99 1.33
N ASP A 149 -9.85 12.03 0.21
CA ASP A 149 -11.32 11.98 0.18
C ASP A 149 -11.91 10.79 -0.61
N ASN A 150 -11.06 10.03 -1.32
CA ASN A 150 -11.47 8.84 -2.07
C ASN A 150 -12.09 7.78 -1.13
N LYS A 151 -13.40 7.55 -1.28
CA LYS A 151 -14.19 6.67 -0.40
C LYS A 151 -13.77 5.21 -0.48
N ASP A 152 -13.50 4.70 -1.67
CA ASP A 152 -13.14 3.30 -1.87
C ASP A 152 -11.77 3.01 -1.28
N TRP A 153 -10.79 3.89 -1.54
CA TRP A 153 -9.47 3.84 -0.90
C TRP A 153 -9.60 3.80 0.63
N LEU A 154 -10.29 4.77 1.23
CA LEU A 154 -10.45 4.83 2.69
C LEU A 154 -11.18 3.60 3.25
N SER A 155 -12.17 3.06 2.51
CA SER A 155 -12.90 1.86 2.91
C SER A 155 -12.01 0.61 2.87
N PHE A 156 -11.17 0.47 1.84
CA PHE A 156 -10.22 -0.64 1.75
C PHE A 156 -9.15 -0.56 2.86
N VAL A 157 -8.66 0.64 3.19
CA VAL A 157 -7.77 0.83 4.34
C VAL A 157 -8.43 0.42 5.64
N LEU A 158 -9.71 0.73 5.84
CA LEU A 158 -10.42 0.36 7.07
C LEU A 158 -10.59 -1.15 7.22
N LEU A 159 -10.93 -1.84 6.12
CA LEU A 159 -11.47 -3.20 6.14
C LEU A 159 -10.48 -4.28 5.69
N HIS A 160 -9.19 -3.95 5.51
CA HIS A 160 -8.21 -4.91 4.99
C HIS A 160 -7.88 -6.10 5.92
N HIS A 161 -8.40 -6.12 7.15
CA HIS A 161 -8.37 -7.28 8.06
C HIS A 161 -9.72 -7.97 8.24
N GLU A 162 -10.74 -7.56 7.50
CA GLU A 162 -12.03 -8.25 7.50
C GLU A 162 -11.94 -9.57 6.73
N ASN A 163 -12.60 -10.60 7.25
CA ASN A 163 -12.68 -11.92 6.63
C ASN A 163 -14.14 -12.19 6.26
N GLU A 164 -14.37 -12.90 5.15
CA GLU A 164 -15.73 -13.20 4.65
C GLU A 164 -16.63 -13.90 5.68
N ASP A 165 -16.05 -14.67 6.59
CA ASP A 165 -16.75 -15.38 7.67
C ASP A 165 -17.08 -14.51 8.90
N GLY A 166 -16.62 -13.25 8.93
CA GLY A 166 -16.79 -12.30 10.01
C GLY A 166 -15.85 -12.51 11.20
N SER A 167 -14.80 -13.33 11.05
CA SER A 167 -13.75 -13.48 12.07
C SER A 167 -12.74 -12.32 12.09
N GLY A 168 -12.83 -11.42 11.12
CA GLY A 168 -11.94 -10.27 10.95
C GLY A 168 -12.27 -9.08 11.85
N TYR A 169 -11.55 -7.98 11.64
CA TYR A 169 -11.66 -6.74 12.41
C TYR A 169 -11.46 -5.52 11.49
N PRO A 170 -11.90 -4.30 11.87
CA PRO A 170 -12.42 -3.88 13.19
C PRO A 170 -13.93 -4.11 13.43
N ASN A 171 -14.71 -4.36 12.38
CA ASN A 171 -16.17 -4.38 12.44
C ASN A 171 -16.76 -5.79 12.51
N GLY A 172 -16.00 -6.82 12.10
CA GLY A 172 -16.47 -8.22 12.11
C GLY A 172 -17.61 -8.45 11.10
N ILE A 173 -17.53 -7.78 9.95
CA ILE A 173 -18.55 -7.84 8.89
C ILE A 173 -18.43 -9.12 8.07
N ARG A 174 -19.54 -9.54 7.44
CA ARG A 174 -19.63 -10.82 6.72
C ARG A 174 -19.93 -10.65 5.24
N GLY A 175 -19.36 -11.53 4.42
CA GLY A 175 -19.69 -11.69 3.00
C GLY A 175 -19.74 -10.37 2.23
N ASP A 176 -20.84 -10.14 1.53
CA ASP A 176 -21.06 -8.99 0.63
C ASP A 176 -20.99 -7.61 1.31
N ALA A 177 -20.96 -7.53 2.64
CA ALA A 177 -20.75 -6.28 3.36
C ALA A 177 -19.29 -5.80 3.28
N ILE A 178 -18.35 -6.70 2.95
CA ILE A 178 -16.95 -6.37 2.70
C ILE A 178 -16.84 -5.86 1.27
N PRO A 179 -16.38 -4.62 1.04
CA PRO A 179 -16.16 -4.10 -0.29
C PRO A 179 -15.24 -5.04 -1.08
N GLN A 180 -15.73 -5.52 -2.22
CA GLN A 180 -14.90 -6.33 -3.11
C GLN A 180 -13.90 -5.41 -3.80
N SER A 181 -12.64 -5.50 -3.38
CA SER A 181 -11.51 -4.95 -4.13
C SER A 181 -11.52 -5.45 -5.57
#